data_AF-A0A7X7MLW3-F1
#
_entry.id   AF-A0A7X7MLW3-F1
#
_cell.length_a   1.000
_cell.length_b   1.000
_cell.length_c   1.000
_cell.angle_alpha   90.00
_cell.angle_beta   90.00
_cell.angle_gamma   90.00
#
_symmetry.space_group_name_H-M   'P 1'
#
loop_
_entity.id
_entity.type
_entity.pdbx_description
1 polymer ?
#
loop_
_entity_poly.entity_id
_entity_poly.type
_entity_poly.pdbx_seq_one_letter_code
_entity_poly.pdbx_strand_id
1 'polypeptide(L)'
;MRKNLLSMLLLLGAGMLLGQPLEIENFRNLSGWKGSKATIEFTAVAGPEGHPALQVTLPGMLSKSIGSPLDPGREKWNDYQGISFYVKGDGSEVWSNISIGMSSSFTYAYFFPLKSTAWVKYTVPWNAFSTLGRVEPIAALGGLPPCGITTITWGNRWNITFNNASMPAHTYAVARVMLEPLVAPLPPPPAPAPFSKFLAKLKARQPVVIQCQGDSITAGTSLSDKETQRYAVVLGEKLRAWLKYDDIYSHSRAVGGAGINDCVAWVARDLSGVPRPDLLTVWIGYNDKSGGCPRQVFRATLSDYIDRLSRQTDGQSAILLIATGQGTGARWFMQDDYAQEVRELAQERSLPCFDLNHIIKTELGPEKYLACMADTAHPNSAGHRFIADKLAEFLIAQAGITDPKPAEPAPATAAPPPAPGQPQRWDFEAPAGWSLDNAAEFSSQECKSGKTAVKLSMAAGAKDYSRAWGPAFPVQPGQRYRVEGEVLNFLQDSSYRVYVCTYATADGTGPYEMLACFKDIGHSNAWLRPSGKIEIPAAAQSARVLLWLSKGTRGDIYFDDLAVLPE
;
A
#
# COMPACT_ATOMS: atom_id res chain seq x y z
N MET A 1 -42.48 40.90 45.23
CA MET A 1 -41.10 40.64 44.75
C MET A 1 -40.29 39.94 45.84
N ARG A 2 -40.28 38.59 45.93
CA ARG A 2 -39.37 37.82 46.84
C ARG A 2 -39.52 36.29 46.73
N LYS A 3 -39.73 35.72 45.54
CA LYS A 3 -39.80 34.25 45.36
C LYS A 3 -38.99 33.66 44.18
N ASN A 4 -38.25 34.47 43.41
CA ASN A 4 -37.54 33.99 42.21
C ASN A 4 -36.00 34.05 42.29
N LEU A 5 -35.39 34.13 43.48
CA LEU A 5 -33.92 34.15 43.60
C LEU A 5 -33.31 32.82 44.09
N LEU A 6 -34.10 31.89 44.62
CA LEU A 6 -33.55 30.66 45.24
C LEU A 6 -33.39 29.50 44.24
N SER A 7 -34.13 29.49 43.13
CA SER A 7 -34.01 28.46 42.09
C SER A 7 -32.87 28.71 41.11
N MET A 8 -32.27 29.91 41.11
CA MET A 8 -31.17 30.25 40.21
C MET A 8 -29.78 30.05 40.85
N LEU A 9 -29.70 29.94 42.18
CA LEU A 9 -28.44 29.60 42.89
C LEU A 9 -28.22 28.09 43.09
N LEU A 10 -29.25 27.26 42.95
CA LEU A 10 -29.13 25.79 43.04
C LEU A 10 -28.71 25.12 41.72
N LEU A 11 -28.66 25.88 40.61
CA LEU A 11 -28.10 25.43 39.33
C LEU A 11 -26.61 25.79 39.15
N LEU A 12 -26.00 26.49 40.11
CA LEU A 12 -24.57 26.85 40.13
C LEU A 12 -23.75 26.02 41.13
N GLY A 13 -24.40 25.13 41.90
CA GLY A 13 -23.79 24.32 42.96
C GLY A 13 -23.57 22.85 42.63
N ALA A 14 -23.95 22.41 41.43
CA ALA A 14 -23.56 21.11 40.87
C ALA A 14 -22.41 21.31 39.87
N GLY A 15 -21.37 22.03 40.29
CA GLY A 15 -20.08 21.94 39.64
C GLY A 15 -19.63 20.50 39.81
N MET A 16 -19.85 19.69 38.77
CA MET A 16 -19.32 18.33 38.67
C MET A 16 -17.87 18.40 39.15
N LEU A 17 -17.55 17.67 40.22
CA LEU A 17 -16.18 17.25 40.51
C LEU A 17 -15.75 16.34 39.35
N LEU A 18 -15.47 16.94 38.19
CA LEU A 18 -14.82 16.26 37.08
C LEU A 18 -13.49 15.76 37.65
N GLY A 19 -13.28 14.44 37.58
CA GLY A 19 -12.03 13.83 38.04
C GLY A 19 -10.83 14.53 37.42
N GLN A 20 -9.72 14.66 38.14
CA GLN A 20 -8.49 15.19 37.54
C GLN A 20 -7.94 14.19 36.51
N PRO A 21 -7.24 14.64 35.46
CA PRO A 21 -6.56 13.73 34.54
C PRO A 21 -5.63 12.76 35.28
N LEU A 22 -5.68 11.49 34.93
CA LEU A 22 -4.91 10.43 35.59
C LEU A 22 -3.73 10.00 34.72
N GLU A 23 -2.50 10.16 35.22
CA GLU A 23 -1.29 9.76 34.48
C GLU A 23 -1.12 8.24 34.50
N ILE A 24 -1.13 7.60 33.33
CA ILE A 24 -0.96 6.14 33.18
C ILE A 24 0.43 5.74 32.67
N GLU A 25 1.18 6.68 32.08
CA GLU A 25 2.58 6.49 31.72
C GLU A 25 3.32 7.84 31.71
N ASN A 26 4.48 7.92 32.37
CA ASN A 26 5.24 9.15 32.58
C ASN A 26 6.70 9.08 32.13
N PHE A 27 7.13 7.92 31.61
CA PHE A 27 8.44 7.67 31.02
C PHE A 27 9.65 7.94 31.93
N ARG A 28 9.46 8.07 33.26
CA ARG A 28 10.56 8.17 34.24
C ARG A 28 11.44 6.92 34.26
N ASN A 29 10.82 5.76 34.01
CA ASN A 29 11.49 4.47 33.96
C ASN A 29 11.08 3.75 32.67
N LEU A 30 12.07 3.49 31.82
CA LEU A 30 11.86 2.80 30.54
C LEU A 30 11.90 1.27 30.66
N SER A 31 12.08 0.73 31.87
CA SER A 31 11.95 -0.70 32.12
C SER A 31 10.56 -1.21 31.71
N GLY A 32 10.54 -2.38 31.07
CA GLY A 32 9.33 -3.04 30.58
C GLY A 32 8.92 -2.70 29.15
N TRP A 33 9.51 -1.67 28.52
CA TRP A 33 9.34 -1.45 27.08
C TRP A 33 10.09 -2.51 26.26
N LYS A 34 9.41 -3.07 25.26
CA LYS A 34 9.93 -4.13 24.39
C LYS A 34 9.64 -3.82 22.93
N GLY A 35 10.69 -3.78 22.11
CA GLY A 35 10.56 -3.69 20.67
C GLY A 35 10.08 -5.01 20.06
N SER A 36 9.25 -4.95 19.02
CA SER A 36 8.85 -6.12 18.21
C SER A 36 10.01 -6.75 17.46
N LYS A 37 11.15 -6.05 17.37
CA LYS A 37 12.41 -6.50 16.76
C LYS A 37 13.57 -5.98 17.58
N ALA A 38 14.70 -6.70 17.57
CA ALA A 38 15.91 -6.31 18.28
C ALA A 38 16.53 -4.98 17.78
N THR A 39 16.18 -4.55 16.57
CA THR A 39 16.68 -3.32 15.93
C THR A 39 15.92 -2.05 16.35
N ILE A 40 14.90 -2.16 17.20
CA ILE A 40 14.16 -0.98 17.67
C ILE A 40 14.95 -0.31 18.79
N GLU A 41 15.38 0.91 18.54
CA GLU A 41 16.12 1.73 19.49
C GLU A 41 15.18 2.69 20.21
N PHE A 42 15.39 2.84 21.52
CA PHE A 42 14.64 3.81 22.32
C PHE A 42 15.45 4.27 23.53
N THR A 43 15.25 5.52 23.94
CA THR A 43 16.02 6.15 25.03
C THR A 43 15.20 7.22 25.74
N ALA A 44 15.63 7.59 26.94
CA ALA A 44 15.02 8.67 27.70
C ALA A 44 15.52 10.02 27.18
N VAL A 45 14.61 10.99 27.03
CA VAL A 45 14.92 12.36 26.62
C VAL A 45 14.13 13.36 27.46
N ALA A 46 14.50 14.64 27.39
CA ALA A 46 13.74 15.71 28.02
C ALA A 46 12.40 15.94 27.30
N GLY A 47 11.31 15.85 28.05
CA GLY A 47 9.94 16.10 27.60
C GLY A 47 9.49 17.55 27.79
N PRO A 48 8.21 17.83 27.50
CA PRO A 48 7.63 19.15 27.71
C PRO A 48 7.62 19.49 29.20
N GLU A 49 7.83 20.78 29.53
CA GLU A 49 7.74 21.30 30.90
C GLU A 49 8.65 20.58 31.93
N GLY A 50 9.76 20.01 31.47
CA GLY A 50 10.72 19.29 32.32
C GLY A 50 10.29 17.86 32.70
N HIS A 51 9.17 17.36 32.18
CA HIS A 51 8.80 15.96 32.34
C HIS A 51 9.71 15.04 31.52
N PRO A 52 9.92 13.77 31.93
CA PRO A 52 10.62 12.79 31.08
C PRO A 52 9.81 12.41 29.85
N ALA A 53 10.52 12.01 28.81
CA ALA A 53 9.98 11.52 27.57
C ALA A 53 10.75 10.29 27.07
N LEU A 54 10.14 9.54 26.18
CA LEU A 54 10.72 8.42 25.46
C LEU A 54 10.94 8.84 24.01
N GLN A 55 12.17 8.78 23.52
CA GLN A 55 12.47 8.84 22.09
C GLN A 55 12.57 7.42 21.54
N VAL A 56 12.01 7.18 20.36
CA VAL A 56 12.01 5.88 19.68
C VAL A 56 12.31 6.04 18.20
N THR A 57 13.09 5.09 17.65
CA THR A 57 13.39 4.96 16.21
C THR A 57 12.67 3.73 15.65
N LEU A 58 11.83 3.93 14.63
CA LEU A 58 11.00 2.93 13.97
C LEU A 58 11.34 2.88 12.46
N PRO A 59 10.94 1.84 11.67
CA PRO A 59 9.68 1.10 11.71
C PRO A 59 9.62 -0.08 12.69
N GLY A 60 8.41 -0.37 13.17
CA GLY A 60 8.10 -1.47 14.10
C GLY A 60 7.17 -1.04 15.21
N MET A 61 7.05 -1.87 16.24
CA MET A 61 6.23 -1.59 17.42
C MET A 61 7.09 -1.62 18.69
N LEU A 62 6.90 -0.64 19.57
CA LEU A 62 7.48 -0.59 20.90
C LEU A 62 6.35 -0.65 21.92
N SER A 63 6.27 -1.71 22.72
CA SER A 63 5.14 -1.99 23.59
C SER A 63 5.52 -2.12 25.06
N LYS A 64 4.62 -1.74 25.97
CA LYS A 64 4.74 -1.94 27.41
C LYS A 64 3.41 -2.33 28.03
N SER A 65 3.46 -3.24 29.00
CA SER A 65 2.33 -3.50 29.90
C SER A 65 2.28 -2.41 30.98
N ILE A 66 1.10 -1.82 31.18
CA ILE A 66 0.85 -0.73 32.14
C ILE A 66 0.02 -1.19 33.35
N GLY A 67 -0.01 -2.50 33.61
CA GLY A 67 -0.69 -3.10 34.76
C GLY A 67 -1.61 -4.27 34.38
N SER A 68 -2.29 -4.79 35.39
CA SER A 68 -3.27 -5.87 35.27
C SER A 68 -4.69 -5.30 35.28
N PRO A 69 -5.67 -5.88 34.55
CA PRO A 69 -7.08 -5.48 34.69
C PRO A 69 -7.62 -5.66 36.12
N LEU A 70 -6.94 -6.47 36.95
CA LEU A 70 -7.32 -6.76 38.33
C LEU A 70 -6.72 -5.77 39.35
N ASP A 71 -5.94 -4.78 38.91
CA ASP A 71 -5.34 -3.81 39.83
C ASP A 71 -6.44 -2.96 40.50
N PRO A 72 -6.45 -2.83 41.84
CA PRO A 72 -7.48 -2.06 42.56
C PRO A 72 -7.58 -0.61 42.08
N GLY A 73 -8.79 -0.10 41.88
CA GLY A 73 -9.03 1.29 41.48
C GLY A 73 -9.12 1.52 39.96
N ARG A 74 -8.78 0.51 39.15
CA ARG A 74 -8.88 0.61 37.67
C ARG A 74 -10.31 0.73 37.17
N GLU A 75 -11.30 0.27 37.93
CA GLU A 75 -12.72 0.42 37.57
C GLU A 75 -13.10 1.88 37.31
N LYS A 76 -12.42 2.84 37.97
CA LYS A 76 -12.62 4.28 37.78
C LYS A 76 -12.16 4.78 36.41
N TRP A 77 -11.35 4.01 35.66
CA TRP A 77 -10.94 4.40 34.30
C TRP A 77 -12.14 4.47 33.36
N ASN A 78 -13.23 3.76 33.68
CA ASN A 78 -14.46 3.79 32.91
C ASN A 78 -15.18 5.13 32.95
N ASP A 79 -14.85 6.01 33.90
CA ASP A 79 -15.41 7.37 34.00
C ASP A 79 -14.72 8.37 33.06
N TYR A 80 -13.60 7.99 32.43
CA TYR A 80 -12.82 8.84 31.53
C TYR A 80 -13.30 8.74 30.09
N GLN A 81 -13.16 9.82 29.33
CA GLN A 81 -13.70 9.95 27.97
C GLN A 81 -12.67 9.77 26.85
N GLY A 82 -11.39 9.65 27.21
CA GLY A 82 -10.31 9.46 26.26
C GLY A 82 -8.94 9.52 26.91
N ILE A 83 -7.91 9.73 26.08
CA ILE A 83 -6.55 9.98 26.55
C ILE A 83 -5.98 11.29 26.01
N SER A 84 -4.93 11.77 26.65
CA SER A 84 -4.00 12.71 26.02
C SER A 84 -2.57 12.24 26.10
N PHE A 85 -1.75 12.73 25.18
CA PHE A 85 -0.31 12.50 25.14
C PHE A 85 0.40 13.59 24.33
N TYR A 86 1.70 13.74 24.57
CA TYR A 86 2.54 14.67 23.81
C TYR A 86 3.39 13.93 22.80
N VAL A 87 3.58 14.55 21.63
CA VAL A 87 4.49 14.06 20.58
C VAL A 87 5.40 15.19 20.12
N LYS A 88 6.68 14.89 19.92
CA LYS A 88 7.65 15.72 19.21
C LYS A 88 8.23 14.89 18.07
N GLY A 89 7.85 15.20 16.85
CA GLY A 89 8.31 14.51 15.65
C GLY A 89 9.70 14.95 15.18
N ASP A 90 10.15 14.35 14.08
CA ASP A 90 11.43 14.63 13.42
C ASP A 90 11.33 15.62 12.25
N GLY A 91 10.12 16.09 11.93
CA GLY A 91 9.90 16.96 10.77
C GLY A 91 9.57 16.21 9.48
N SER A 92 9.52 14.88 9.51
CA SER A 92 9.15 14.07 8.36
C SER A 92 7.64 14.12 8.07
N GLU A 93 7.26 13.79 6.84
CA GLU A 93 5.85 13.57 6.45
C GLU A 93 5.33 12.19 6.89
N VAL A 94 6.10 11.46 7.71
CA VAL A 94 5.71 10.16 8.23
C VAL A 94 4.66 10.33 9.31
N TRP A 95 3.76 9.35 9.38
CA TRP A 95 2.79 9.21 10.45
C TRP A 95 3.16 8.02 11.32
N SER A 96 3.00 8.18 12.63
CA SER A 96 3.06 7.08 13.58
C SER A 96 1.72 6.93 14.27
N ASN A 97 1.64 6.01 15.22
CA ASN A 97 0.43 5.79 16.00
C ASN A 97 0.75 5.44 17.44
N ILE A 98 -0.23 5.68 18.29
CA ILE A 98 -0.38 5.01 19.56
C ILE A 98 -1.43 3.92 19.37
N SER A 99 -1.14 2.72 19.87
CA SER A 99 -2.11 1.65 20.01
C SER A 99 -2.29 1.31 21.48
N ILE A 100 -3.54 1.09 21.88
CA ILE A 100 -3.92 0.72 23.25
C ILE A 100 -4.82 -0.51 23.22
N GLY A 101 -4.86 -1.23 24.35
CA GLY A 101 -5.86 -2.25 24.60
C GLY A 101 -5.34 -3.41 25.44
N MET A 102 -5.78 -4.63 25.12
CA MET A 102 -5.39 -5.86 25.79
C MET A 102 -4.63 -6.73 24.81
N SER A 103 -3.43 -7.14 25.20
CA SER A 103 -2.50 -7.92 24.37
C SER A 103 -3.23 -9.01 23.56
N SER A 104 -2.95 -9.04 22.26
CA SER A 104 -3.43 -9.98 21.22
C SER A 104 -4.93 -10.07 20.89
N SER A 105 -5.82 -9.36 21.59
CA SER A 105 -7.29 -9.49 21.39
C SER A 105 -7.98 -8.18 21.05
N PHE A 106 -7.84 -7.17 21.90
CA PHE A 106 -8.43 -5.85 21.73
C PHE A 106 -7.32 -4.85 21.45
N THR A 107 -7.21 -4.40 20.21
CA THR A 107 -6.20 -3.42 19.81
C THR A 107 -6.88 -2.29 19.06
N TYR A 108 -6.63 -1.07 19.53
CA TYR A 108 -7.17 0.14 18.96
C TYR A 108 -6.06 1.12 18.68
N ALA A 109 -6.11 1.84 17.56
CA ALA A 109 -5.05 2.75 17.15
C ALA A 109 -5.56 4.16 16.84
N TYR A 110 -4.73 5.13 17.16
CA TYR A 110 -4.88 6.52 16.73
C TYR A 110 -3.58 6.99 16.07
N PHE A 111 -3.69 7.47 14.83
CA PHE A 111 -2.57 7.93 14.01
C PHE A 111 -2.35 9.43 14.17
N PHE A 112 -1.08 9.84 14.22
CA PHE A 112 -0.66 11.24 14.33
C PHE A 112 0.56 11.53 13.43
N PRO A 113 0.69 12.77 12.93
CA PRO A 113 1.82 13.17 12.08
C PRO A 113 3.10 13.42 12.89
N LEU A 114 4.26 13.18 12.27
CA LEU A 114 5.60 13.48 12.84
C LEU A 114 6.22 14.77 12.30
N LYS A 115 5.44 15.57 11.58
CA LYS A 115 5.89 16.82 10.94
C LYS A 115 6.30 17.92 11.92
N SER A 116 5.74 17.97 13.12
CA SER A 116 6.08 19.00 14.10
C SER A 116 7.34 18.62 14.86
N THR A 117 8.39 19.45 14.79
CA THR A 117 9.58 19.34 15.64
C THR A 117 9.40 20.00 17.02
N ALA A 118 8.25 20.63 17.27
CA ALA A 118 7.82 21.10 18.59
C ALA A 118 6.92 20.06 19.27
N TRP A 119 6.83 20.12 20.60
CA TRP A 119 5.89 19.30 21.38
C TRP A 119 4.45 19.69 21.07
N VAL A 120 3.63 18.73 20.66
CA VAL A 120 2.21 18.87 20.37
C VAL A 120 1.43 17.95 21.31
N LYS A 121 0.43 18.49 22.02
CA LYS A 121 -0.52 17.70 22.83
C LYS A 121 -1.65 17.20 21.93
N TYR A 122 -1.86 15.88 21.90
CA TYR A 122 -3.04 15.26 21.33
C TYR A 122 -4.00 14.91 22.47
N THR A 123 -5.28 15.22 22.31
CA THR A 123 -6.36 14.81 23.22
C THR A 123 -7.41 14.08 22.39
N VAL A 124 -7.62 12.80 22.67
CA VAL A 124 -8.27 11.85 21.76
C VAL A 124 -9.41 11.14 22.48
N PRO A 125 -10.66 11.31 22.04
CA PRO A 125 -11.79 10.59 22.64
C PRO A 125 -11.76 9.11 22.25
N TRP A 126 -12.39 8.25 23.05
CA TRP A 126 -12.40 6.80 22.78
C TRP A 126 -12.91 6.42 21.39
N ASN A 127 -13.94 7.10 20.90
CA ASN A 127 -14.51 6.84 19.57
C ASN A 127 -13.64 7.32 18.39
N ALA A 128 -12.55 8.06 18.65
CA ALA A 128 -11.59 8.41 17.62
C ALA A 128 -10.61 7.27 17.31
N PHE A 129 -10.39 6.35 18.26
CA PHE A 129 -9.57 5.18 18.04
C PHE A 129 -10.24 4.23 17.03
N SER A 130 -9.42 3.69 16.13
CA SER A 130 -9.86 2.71 15.12
C SER A 130 -9.56 1.31 15.63
N THR A 131 -10.48 0.37 15.41
CA THR A 131 -10.30 -1.02 15.79
C THR A 131 -9.31 -1.67 14.82
N LEU A 132 -8.18 -2.18 15.31
CA LEU A 132 -7.25 -2.94 14.47
C LEU A 132 -7.63 -4.44 14.42
N GLY A 133 -8.38 -4.91 15.41
CA GLY A 133 -8.97 -6.26 15.46
C GLY A 133 -10.45 -6.27 15.10
N ARG A 134 -11.06 -7.46 15.07
CA ARG A 134 -12.51 -7.65 14.85
C ARG A 134 -13.27 -7.50 16.15
N VAL A 135 -13.19 -6.30 16.73
CA VAL A 135 -13.76 -5.96 18.03
C VAL A 135 -14.58 -4.69 17.94
N GLU A 136 -15.53 -4.53 18.85
CA GLU A 136 -16.31 -3.30 18.99
C GLU A 136 -15.45 -2.13 19.52
N PRO A 137 -15.83 -0.87 19.28
CA PRO A 137 -15.12 0.30 19.78
C PRO A 137 -14.90 0.30 21.30
N ILE A 138 -13.88 1.05 21.77
CA ILE A 138 -13.64 1.23 23.20
C ILE A 138 -14.89 1.80 23.88
N ALA A 139 -15.23 1.25 25.05
CA ALA A 139 -16.41 1.60 25.85
C ALA A 139 -17.78 1.31 25.20
N ALA A 140 -17.84 0.76 23.99
CA ALA A 140 -19.09 0.25 23.42
C ALA A 140 -19.46 -1.11 24.04
N LEU A 141 -20.74 -1.48 23.96
CA LEU A 141 -21.19 -2.81 24.37
C LEU A 141 -20.48 -3.89 23.54
N GLY A 142 -19.86 -4.87 24.21
CA GLY A 142 -19.02 -5.89 23.56
C GLY A 142 -17.58 -5.44 23.26
N GLY A 143 -17.28 -4.16 23.45
CA GLY A 143 -15.94 -3.58 23.32
C GLY A 143 -15.13 -3.67 24.61
N LEU A 144 -13.86 -3.26 24.53
CA LEU A 144 -13.00 -3.19 25.72
C LEU A 144 -13.38 -1.95 26.54
N PRO A 145 -13.77 -2.10 27.83
CA PRO A 145 -13.92 -0.94 28.71
C PRO A 145 -12.54 -0.32 28.99
N PRO A 146 -12.44 1.00 29.26
CA PRO A 146 -11.16 1.65 29.55
C PRO A 146 -10.34 0.95 30.65
N CYS A 147 -10.97 0.42 31.71
CA CYS A 147 -10.28 -0.32 32.77
C CYS A 147 -9.57 -1.60 32.30
N GLY A 148 -9.97 -2.16 31.15
CA GLY A 148 -9.36 -3.33 30.53
C GLY A 148 -8.09 -3.02 29.73
N ILE A 149 -7.73 -1.75 29.54
CA ILE A 149 -6.50 -1.36 28.85
C ILE A 149 -5.30 -1.76 29.71
N THR A 150 -4.44 -2.60 29.16
CA THR A 150 -3.26 -3.14 29.85
C THR A 150 -1.98 -2.91 29.07
N THR A 151 -2.07 -2.54 27.80
CA THR A 151 -0.93 -2.40 26.89
C THR A 151 -0.98 -1.04 26.20
N ILE A 152 0.16 -0.35 26.17
CA ILE A 152 0.43 0.78 25.28
C ILE A 152 1.48 0.35 24.28
N THR A 153 1.29 0.70 23.01
CA THR A 153 2.23 0.44 21.92
C THR A 153 2.43 1.69 21.09
N TRP A 154 3.68 2.02 20.80
CA TRP A 154 4.07 3.07 19.86
C TRP A 154 4.51 2.45 18.55
N GLY A 155 4.11 3.03 17.44
CA GLY A 155 4.40 2.51 16.12
C GLY A 155 3.44 1.44 15.63
N ASN A 156 3.80 0.85 14.49
CA ASN A 156 2.88 0.09 13.66
C ASN A 156 3.45 -1.30 13.28
N ARG A 157 2.55 -2.27 13.10
CA ARG A 157 2.89 -3.63 12.60
C ARG A 157 3.37 -3.63 11.16
N TRP A 158 2.95 -2.62 10.39
CA TRP A 158 3.28 -2.46 8.99
C TRP A 158 4.74 -2.05 8.84
N ASN A 159 5.40 -2.51 7.77
CA ASN A 159 6.75 -2.11 7.35
C ASN A 159 6.75 -1.50 5.94
N ILE A 160 5.57 -1.35 5.36
CA ILE A 160 5.31 -0.75 4.06
C ILE A 160 4.30 0.38 4.24
N THR A 161 4.31 1.31 3.29
CA THR A 161 3.38 2.45 3.22
C THR A 161 2.72 2.46 1.83
N PHE A 162 2.24 3.62 1.40
CA PHE A 162 1.59 3.87 0.13
C PHE A 162 2.22 3.07 -1.02
N ASN A 163 1.36 2.34 -1.71
CA ASN A 163 1.68 1.56 -2.89
C ASN A 163 2.79 0.52 -2.68
N ASN A 164 2.87 -0.02 -1.46
CA ASN A 164 3.86 -0.99 -1.02
C ASN A 164 5.30 -0.46 -0.99
N ALA A 165 5.50 0.86 -0.97
CA ALA A 165 6.82 1.42 -0.72
C ALA A 165 7.29 1.03 0.70
N SER A 166 8.59 0.82 0.88
CA SER A 166 9.16 0.59 2.20
C SER A 166 8.87 1.78 3.11
N MET A 167 8.43 1.50 4.34
CA MET A 167 8.24 2.58 5.31
C MET A 167 9.62 3.14 5.71
N PRO A 168 9.85 4.46 5.57
CA PRO A 168 11.12 5.06 5.93
C PRO A 168 11.37 4.95 7.44
N ALA A 169 12.66 4.86 7.80
CA ALA A 169 13.06 5.01 9.19
C ALA A 169 12.71 6.42 9.68
N HIS A 170 12.18 6.51 10.90
CA HIS A 170 11.73 7.77 11.50
C HIS A 170 11.92 7.72 13.01
N THR A 171 12.16 8.89 13.59
CA THR A 171 12.45 9.04 15.02
C THR A 171 11.52 10.08 15.62
N TYR A 172 10.94 9.81 16.78
CA TYR A 172 10.14 10.82 17.48
C TYR A 172 10.16 10.57 18.98
N ALA A 173 9.76 11.59 19.73
CA ALA A 173 9.63 11.51 21.17
C ALA A 173 8.15 11.62 21.60
N VAL A 174 7.82 10.90 22.66
CA VAL A 174 6.49 10.90 23.28
C VAL A 174 6.61 11.14 24.77
N ALA A 175 5.63 11.83 25.34
CA ALA A 175 5.61 12.12 26.77
C ALA A 175 4.18 12.06 27.32
N ARG A 176 4.07 11.69 28.60
CA ARG A 176 2.87 11.73 29.45
C ARG A 176 1.59 11.20 28.79
N VAL A 177 1.28 9.93 29.00
CA VAL A 177 -0.04 9.40 28.63
C VAL A 177 -0.99 9.57 29.80
N MET A 178 -2.06 10.34 29.59
CA MET A 178 -3.07 10.67 30.60
C MET A 178 -4.42 10.11 30.20
N LEU A 179 -5.21 9.62 31.15
CA LEU A 179 -6.66 9.48 30.98
C LEU A 179 -7.31 10.84 31.22
N GLU A 180 -8.19 11.24 30.32
CA GLU A 180 -8.83 12.55 30.35
C GLU A 180 -10.32 12.43 30.73
N PRO A 181 -10.77 13.10 31.81
CA PRO A 181 -12.14 12.99 32.34
C PRO A 181 -13.18 13.55 31.37
N LEU A 182 -12.76 14.49 30.53
CA LEU A 182 -13.58 15.21 29.59
C LEU A 182 -12.79 15.40 28.31
N VAL A 183 -13.31 14.88 27.21
CA VAL A 183 -12.72 15.05 25.88
C VAL A 183 -13.80 15.49 24.93
N ALA A 184 -13.50 16.46 24.07
CA ALA A 184 -14.44 16.88 23.05
C ALA A 184 -14.83 15.68 22.16
N PRO A 185 -16.14 15.42 21.95
CA PRO A 185 -16.55 14.37 21.04
C PRO A 185 -16.11 14.72 19.61
N LEU A 186 -15.94 13.70 18.79
CA LEU A 186 -15.80 13.92 17.35
C LEU A 186 -17.03 14.66 16.82
N PRO A 187 -16.87 15.65 15.93
CA PRO A 187 -18.00 16.25 15.25
C PRO A 187 -18.75 15.18 14.45
N PRO A 188 -20.07 15.31 14.28
CA PRO A 188 -20.83 14.40 13.43
C PRO A 188 -20.26 14.42 12.00
N PRO A 189 -20.27 13.29 11.27
CA PRO A 189 -19.79 13.28 9.91
C PRO A 189 -20.68 14.15 9.02
N PRO A 190 -20.11 15.10 8.24
CA PRO A 190 -20.87 15.78 7.21
C PRO A 190 -21.23 14.76 6.11
N ALA A 191 -22.29 15.03 5.34
CA ALA A 191 -22.55 14.25 4.14
C ALA A 191 -21.39 14.41 3.13
N PRO A 192 -20.97 13.35 2.41
CA PRO A 192 -20.07 13.47 1.27
C PRO A 192 -20.59 14.46 0.23
N ALA A 193 -19.69 15.02 -0.57
CA ALA A 193 -20.12 15.88 -1.67
C ALA A 193 -20.96 15.05 -2.66
N PRO A 194 -22.03 15.63 -3.24
CA PRO A 194 -22.82 14.93 -4.25
C PRO A 194 -21.95 14.47 -5.41
N PHE A 195 -22.11 13.22 -5.85
CA PHE A 195 -21.33 12.68 -6.97
C PHE A 195 -21.49 13.51 -8.25
N SER A 196 -22.67 14.09 -8.47
CA SER A 196 -22.96 15.02 -9.56
C SER A 196 -22.04 16.25 -9.58
N LYS A 197 -21.53 16.70 -8.42
CA LYS A 197 -20.57 17.83 -8.36
C LYS A 197 -19.23 17.45 -8.99
N PHE A 198 -18.71 16.26 -8.69
CA PHE A 198 -17.51 15.73 -9.34
C PHE A 198 -17.74 15.53 -10.84
N LEU A 199 -18.85 14.90 -11.23
CA LEU A 199 -19.18 14.65 -12.63
C LEU A 199 -19.33 15.96 -13.43
N ALA A 200 -19.88 17.01 -12.83
CA ALA A 200 -19.97 18.33 -13.45
C ALA A 200 -18.60 18.94 -13.70
N LYS A 201 -17.63 18.80 -12.77
CA LYS A 201 -16.23 19.22 -12.99
C LYS A 201 -15.60 18.45 -14.15
N LEU A 202 -15.76 17.13 -14.16
CA LEU A 202 -15.23 16.26 -15.20
C LEU A 202 -15.78 16.63 -16.58
N LYS A 203 -17.10 16.87 -16.67
CA LYS A 203 -17.79 17.31 -17.89
C LYS A 203 -17.36 18.71 -18.34
N ALA A 204 -17.14 19.62 -17.41
CA ALA A 204 -16.67 20.97 -17.67
C ALA A 204 -15.17 21.06 -17.96
N ARG A 205 -14.45 19.94 -17.96
CA ARG A 205 -12.98 19.86 -18.15
C ARG A 205 -12.21 20.75 -17.16
N GLN A 206 -12.71 20.84 -15.93
CA GLN A 206 -12.01 21.53 -14.85
C GLN A 206 -10.94 20.62 -14.25
N PRO A 207 -9.94 21.18 -13.54
CA PRO A 207 -9.02 20.37 -12.76
C PRO A 207 -9.75 19.44 -11.80
N VAL A 208 -9.44 18.14 -11.86
CA VAL A 208 -10.03 17.11 -11.00
C VAL A 208 -8.97 16.24 -10.34
N VAL A 209 -9.18 15.93 -9.06
CA VAL A 209 -8.33 15.01 -8.29
C VAL A 209 -9.13 13.76 -7.92
N ILE A 210 -8.63 12.60 -8.35
CA ILE A 210 -9.17 11.27 -8.03
C ILE A 210 -8.15 10.55 -7.16
N GLN A 211 -8.58 10.12 -5.97
CA GLN A 211 -7.77 9.32 -5.06
C GLN A 211 -8.39 7.94 -4.85
N CYS A 212 -7.65 6.90 -5.23
CA CYS A 212 -8.06 5.52 -5.08
C CYS A 212 -7.56 4.95 -3.75
N GLN A 213 -8.51 4.51 -2.92
CA GLN A 213 -8.29 3.83 -1.64
C GLN A 213 -8.55 2.33 -1.79
N GLY A 214 -7.73 1.52 -1.12
CA GLY A 214 -7.88 0.08 -1.12
C GLY A 214 -6.68 -0.67 -0.57
N ASP A 215 -6.55 -1.92 -0.99
CA ASP A 215 -5.55 -2.87 -0.53
C ASP A 215 -4.45 -3.16 -1.58
N SER A 216 -3.93 -4.39 -1.62
CA SER A 216 -2.90 -4.84 -2.55
C SER A 216 -3.30 -4.71 -4.00
N ILE A 217 -4.59 -4.86 -4.33
CA ILE A 217 -5.07 -4.69 -5.69
C ILE A 217 -4.93 -3.21 -6.07
N THR A 218 -5.39 -2.29 -5.23
CA THR A 218 -5.26 -0.85 -5.51
C THR A 218 -3.81 -0.36 -5.46
N ALA A 219 -2.96 -0.98 -4.63
CA ALA A 219 -1.55 -0.69 -4.55
C ALA A 219 -0.74 -1.18 -5.78
N GLY A 220 -1.33 -2.01 -6.64
CA GLY A 220 -0.67 -2.57 -7.82
C GLY A 220 0.26 -3.74 -7.52
N THR A 221 -0.04 -4.56 -6.52
CA THR A 221 0.71 -5.80 -6.27
C THR A 221 0.72 -6.68 -7.54
N SER A 222 1.85 -7.32 -7.82
CA SER A 222 2.09 -8.17 -9.00
C SER A 222 2.30 -7.43 -10.34
N LEU A 223 2.25 -6.08 -10.36
CA LEU A 223 2.72 -5.29 -11.50
C LEU A 223 4.25 -5.17 -11.49
N SER A 224 4.85 -5.26 -12.68
CA SER A 224 6.28 -5.00 -12.88
C SER A 224 6.60 -3.51 -12.78
N ASP A 225 5.69 -2.65 -13.23
CA ASP A 225 5.79 -1.20 -13.06
C ASP A 225 4.50 -0.64 -12.46
N LYS A 226 4.51 -0.43 -11.15
CA LYS A 226 3.35 0.10 -10.42
C LYS A 226 3.09 1.56 -10.75
N GLU A 227 4.12 2.33 -11.12
CA GLU A 227 4.00 3.77 -11.35
C GLU A 227 3.20 4.07 -12.62
N THR A 228 3.24 3.18 -13.60
CA THR A 228 2.51 3.38 -14.87
C THR A 228 1.34 2.42 -15.06
N GLN A 229 1.38 1.21 -14.49
CA GLN A 229 0.42 0.16 -14.84
C GLN A 229 -0.74 0.01 -13.85
N ARG A 230 -0.65 0.62 -12.66
CA ARG A 230 -1.74 0.52 -11.67
C ARG A 230 -3.01 1.16 -12.20
N TYR A 231 -4.17 0.58 -11.90
CA TYR A 231 -5.43 1.04 -12.48
C TYR A 231 -5.72 2.51 -12.15
N ALA A 232 -5.29 3.00 -10.98
CA ALA A 232 -5.47 4.39 -10.58
C ALA A 232 -4.73 5.36 -11.52
N VAL A 233 -3.53 5.00 -11.99
CA VAL A 233 -2.76 5.83 -12.93
C VAL A 233 -3.33 5.72 -14.33
N VAL A 234 -3.58 4.48 -14.78
CA VAL A 234 -4.17 4.19 -16.08
C VAL A 234 -5.56 4.84 -16.24
N LEU A 235 -6.33 4.97 -15.16
CA LEU A 235 -7.60 5.72 -15.14
C LEU A 235 -7.39 7.18 -15.54
N GLY A 236 -6.41 7.85 -14.94
CA GLY A 236 -6.07 9.24 -15.27
C GLY A 236 -5.66 9.38 -16.73
N GLU A 237 -4.80 8.49 -17.23
CA GLU A 237 -4.41 8.45 -18.65
C GLU A 237 -5.61 8.30 -19.58
N LYS A 238 -6.50 7.33 -19.31
CA LYS A 238 -7.68 7.07 -20.11
C LYS A 238 -8.65 8.26 -20.12
N LEU A 239 -8.89 8.88 -18.97
CA LEU A 239 -9.77 10.06 -18.88
C LEU A 239 -9.17 11.26 -19.63
N ARG A 240 -7.85 11.52 -19.50
CA ARG A 240 -7.18 12.61 -20.23
C ARG A 240 -7.24 12.39 -21.73
N ALA A 241 -6.97 11.17 -22.19
CA ALA A 241 -7.05 10.81 -23.60
C ALA A 241 -8.49 10.95 -24.15
N TRP A 242 -9.49 10.53 -23.38
CA TRP A 242 -10.90 10.59 -23.77
C TRP A 242 -11.42 12.04 -23.83
N LEU A 243 -11.12 12.82 -22.80
CA LEU A 243 -11.68 14.17 -22.64
C LEU A 243 -10.82 15.28 -23.24
N LYS A 244 -9.60 14.94 -23.68
CA LYS A 244 -8.63 15.82 -24.34
C LYS A 244 -8.25 17.04 -23.49
N TYR A 245 -7.99 16.84 -22.21
CA TYR A 245 -7.40 17.84 -21.31
C TYR A 245 -6.52 17.19 -20.25
N ASP A 246 -5.50 17.90 -19.78
CA ASP A 246 -4.41 17.32 -18.98
C ASP A 246 -4.63 17.40 -17.46
N ASP A 247 -5.52 18.28 -17.00
CA ASP A 247 -5.74 18.59 -15.57
C ASP A 247 -6.57 17.52 -14.83
N ILE A 248 -6.28 16.24 -15.08
CA ILE A 248 -6.82 15.09 -14.34
C ILE A 248 -5.68 14.43 -13.59
N TYR A 249 -5.71 14.54 -12.26
CA TYR A 249 -4.77 13.85 -11.39
C TYR A 249 -5.43 12.66 -10.72
N SER A 250 -5.03 11.44 -11.11
CA SER A 250 -5.53 10.19 -10.54
C SER A 250 -4.39 9.39 -9.92
N HIS A 251 -4.54 9.00 -8.66
CA HIS A 251 -3.47 8.35 -7.90
C HIS A 251 -4.02 7.40 -6.82
N SER A 252 -3.17 6.51 -6.31
CA SER A 252 -3.53 5.59 -5.22
C SER A 252 -2.76 5.89 -3.93
N ARG A 253 -3.45 5.72 -2.81
CA ARG A 253 -2.88 5.74 -1.44
C ARG A 253 -3.26 4.43 -0.73
N ALA A 254 -3.02 3.30 -1.39
CA ALA A 254 -3.38 1.97 -0.92
C ALA A 254 -2.17 1.24 -0.32
N VAL A 255 -2.40 0.23 0.53
CA VAL A 255 -1.33 -0.58 1.14
C VAL A 255 -1.65 -2.06 1.00
N GLY A 256 -0.69 -2.85 0.53
CA GLY A 256 -0.87 -4.27 0.30
C GLY A 256 -1.15 -5.04 1.58
N GLY A 257 -2.10 -5.98 1.50
CA GLY A 257 -2.54 -6.79 2.63
C GLY A 257 -3.45 -6.08 3.64
N ALA A 258 -3.73 -4.78 3.46
CA ALA A 258 -4.61 -4.03 4.34
C ALA A 258 -6.05 -4.58 4.31
N GLY A 259 -6.70 -4.63 5.47
CA GLY A 259 -8.14 -4.79 5.59
C GLY A 259 -8.82 -3.45 5.88
N ILE A 260 -10.16 -3.43 5.94
CA ILE A 260 -10.93 -2.20 6.16
C ILE A 260 -10.54 -1.50 7.47
N ASN A 261 -10.25 -2.26 8.52
CA ASN A 261 -9.80 -1.76 9.82
C ASN A 261 -8.50 -0.94 9.73
N ASP A 262 -7.56 -1.38 8.88
CA ASP A 262 -6.32 -0.65 8.66
C ASP A 262 -6.61 0.67 7.93
N CYS A 263 -7.44 0.64 6.88
CA CYS A 263 -7.84 1.84 6.13
C CYS A 263 -8.54 2.89 7.02
N VAL A 264 -9.43 2.45 7.91
CA VAL A 264 -10.09 3.32 8.92
C VAL A 264 -9.07 4.03 9.79
N ALA A 265 -8.05 3.30 10.26
CA ALA A 265 -6.99 3.87 11.09
C ALA A 265 -6.13 4.91 10.35
N TRP A 266 -6.07 4.83 9.03
CA TRP A 266 -5.16 5.63 8.20
C TRP A 266 -5.80 6.83 7.52
N VAL A 267 -7.11 7.06 7.65
CA VAL A 267 -7.82 8.15 6.94
C VAL A 267 -7.08 9.49 7.00
N ALA A 268 -6.63 9.92 8.19
CA ALA A 268 -5.92 11.19 8.35
C ALA A 268 -4.56 11.19 7.64
N ARG A 269 -3.83 10.07 7.69
CA ARG A 269 -2.56 9.87 6.96
C ARG A 269 -2.78 9.91 5.45
N ASP A 270 -3.78 9.18 4.97
CA ASP A 270 -4.01 8.91 3.54
C ASP A 270 -4.51 10.14 2.80
N LEU A 271 -5.12 11.10 3.50
CA LEU A 271 -5.58 12.37 2.95
C LEU A 271 -4.65 13.56 3.27
N SER A 272 -3.51 13.30 3.91
CA SER A 272 -2.51 14.33 4.21
C SER A 272 -1.50 14.53 3.07
N GLY A 273 -0.97 15.75 2.96
CA GLY A 273 0.13 16.06 2.03
C GLY A 273 -0.22 16.00 0.54
N VAL A 274 -1.51 15.93 0.19
CA VAL A 274 -2.02 15.95 -1.18
C VAL A 274 -3.14 16.98 -1.34
N PRO A 275 -3.39 17.49 -2.56
CA PRO A 275 -4.60 18.22 -2.85
C PRO A 275 -5.83 17.41 -2.43
N ARG A 276 -6.82 18.07 -1.83
CA ARG A 276 -8.07 17.42 -1.44
C ARG A 276 -8.70 16.76 -2.68
N PRO A 277 -9.05 15.46 -2.63
CA PRO A 277 -9.66 14.79 -3.76
C PRO A 277 -11.07 15.32 -4.05
N ASP A 278 -11.43 15.44 -5.33
CA ASP A 278 -12.82 15.64 -5.74
C ASP A 278 -13.60 14.32 -5.67
N LEU A 279 -12.91 13.21 -5.92
CA LEU A 279 -13.45 11.86 -5.84
C LEU A 279 -12.51 10.94 -5.05
N LEU A 280 -13.08 10.27 -4.06
CA LEU A 280 -12.47 9.12 -3.37
C LEU A 280 -13.12 7.83 -3.88
N THR A 281 -12.33 6.92 -4.43
CA THR A 281 -12.83 5.57 -4.72
C THR A 281 -12.44 4.62 -3.59
N VAL A 282 -13.35 3.77 -3.13
CA VAL A 282 -13.10 2.79 -2.08
C VAL A 282 -13.26 1.38 -2.65
N TRP A 283 -12.15 0.66 -2.76
CA TRP A 283 -12.15 -0.75 -3.21
C TRP A 283 -11.37 -1.62 -2.23
N ILE A 284 -12.11 -2.32 -1.38
CA ILE A 284 -11.61 -3.08 -0.23
C ILE A 284 -12.53 -4.27 0.04
N GLY A 285 -12.10 -5.20 0.89
CA GLY A 285 -12.88 -6.37 1.31
C GLY A 285 -12.24 -7.71 0.95
N TYR A 286 -11.30 -7.73 0.00
CA TYR A 286 -10.66 -8.98 -0.42
C TYR A 286 -9.89 -9.65 0.72
N ASN A 287 -9.07 -8.86 1.43
CA ASN A 287 -8.31 -9.31 2.60
C ASN A 287 -9.19 -9.57 3.80
N ASP A 288 -10.25 -8.78 3.99
CA ASP A 288 -11.24 -8.97 5.05
C ASP A 288 -11.92 -10.33 4.94
N LYS A 289 -12.42 -10.67 3.74
CA LYS A 289 -12.99 -11.98 3.45
C LYS A 289 -11.96 -13.09 3.61
N SER A 290 -10.76 -12.91 3.08
CA SER A 290 -9.67 -13.91 3.18
C SER A 290 -9.23 -14.14 4.62
N GLY A 291 -9.32 -13.13 5.47
CA GLY A 291 -9.07 -13.24 6.89
C GLY A 291 -10.22 -13.91 7.66
N GLY A 292 -11.40 -14.09 7.06
CA GLY A 292 -12.60 -14.60 7.72
C GLY A 292 -13.34 -13.54 8.55
N CYS A 293 -13.29 -12.27 8.14
CA CYS A 293 -14.10 -11.24 8.76
C CYS A 293 -15.59 -11.52 8.52
N PRO A 294 -16.46 -11.52 9.55
CA PRO A 294 -17.90 -11.66 9.35
C PRO A 294 -18.44 -10.50 8.52
N ARG A 295 -19.37 -10.79 7.59
CA ARG A 295 -19.90 -9.78 6.67
C ARG A 295 -20.53 -8.58 7.37
N GLN A 296 -21.20 -8.78 8.52
CA GLN A 296 -21.79 -7.67 9.27
C GLN A 296 -20.73 -6.74 9.86
N VAL A 297 -19.61 -7.31 10.33
CA VAL A 297 -18.48 -6.52 10.84
C VAL A 297 -17.86 -5.72 9.70
N PHE A 298 -17.65 -6.35 8.54
CA PHE A 298 -17.18 -5.63 7.35
C PHE A 298 -18.10 -4.47 6.96
N ARG A 299 -19.42 -4.70 6.88
CA ARG A 299 -20.41 -3.66 6.56
C ARG A 299 -20.36 -2.50 7.56
N ALA A 300 -20.34 -2.80 8.85
CA ALA A 300 -20.29 -1.80 9.91
C ALA A 300 -19.00 -0.97 9.82
N THR A 301 -17.85 -1.62 9.64
CA THR A 301 -16.57 -0.89 9.52
C THR A 301 -16.48 -0.10 8.21
N LEU A 302 -17.01 -0.61 7.10
CA LEU A 302 -17.07 0.15 5.85
C LEU A 302 -17.93 1.42 6.01
N SER A 303 -19.02 1.35 6.79
CA SER A 303 -19.79 2.52 7.14
C SER A 303 -18.99 3.53 7.99
N ASP A 304 -18.26 3.09 9.02
CA ASP A 304 -17.39 3.98 9.81
C ASP A 304 -16.28 4.59 8.95
N TYR A 305 -15.75 3.84 7.98
CA TYR A 305 -14.77 4.35 7.05
C TYR A 305 -15.33 5.51 6.20
N ILE A 306 -16.55 5.38 5.69
CA ILE A 306 -17.25 6.46 4.96
C ILE A 306 -17.41 7.71 5.85
N ASP A 307 -17.81 7.53 7.10
CA ASP A 307 -17.98 8.64 8.05
C ASP A 307 -16.64 9.35 8.35
N ARG A 308 -15.57 8.58 8.50
CA ARG A 308 -14.21 9.14 8.71
C ARG A 308 -13.70 9.87 7.47
N LEU A 309 -13.86 9.30 6.28
CA LEU A 309 -13.50 9.97 5.02
C LEU A 309 -14.26 11.29 4.87
N SER A 310 -15.56 11.29 5.21
CA SER A 310 -16.39 12.49 5.14
C SER A 310 -15.94 13.57 6.12
N ARG A 311 -15.62 13.20 7.38
CA ARG A 311 -15.04 14.13 8.36
C ARG A 311 -13.70 14.68 7.90
N GLN A 312 -12.81 13.83 7.41
CA GLN A 312 -11.46 14.23 7.02
C GLN A 312 -11.43 15.14 5.78
N THR A 313 -12.47 15.07 4.94
CA THR A 313 -12.61 15.90 3.74
C THR A 313 -13.57 17.08 3.94
N ASP A 314 -14.09 17.28 5.15
CA ASP A 314 -15.15 18.25 5.48
C ASP A 314 -16.39 18.11 4.57
N GLY A 315 -16.69 16.89 4.13
CA GLY A 315 -17.79 16.60 3.21
C GLY A 315 -17.59 17.16 1.80
N GLN A 316 -16.37 17.56 1.43
CA GLN A 316 -16.10 18.22 0.14
C GLN A 316 -15.71 17.26 -0.98
N SER A 317 -15.41 16.00 -0.65
CA SER A 317 -15.09 14.93 -1.61
C SER A 317 -16.32 14.05 -1.84
N ALA A 318 -16.56 13.67 -3.10
CA ALA A 318 -17.49 12.61 -3.42
C ALA A 318 -16.86 11.25 -3.08
N ILE A 319 -17.68 10.26 -2.70
CA ILE A 319 -17.21 8.90 -2.41
C ILE A 319 -17.89 7.93 -3.38
N LEU A 320 -17.09 7.15 -4.09
CA LEU A 320 -17.52 6.06 -4.97
C LEU A 320 -17.12 4.72 -4.38
N LEU A 321 -18.11 3.89 -4.05
CA LEU A 321 -17.85 2.53 -3.61
C LEU A 321 -17.65 1.61 -4.82
N ILE A 322 -16.65 0.74 -4.76
CA ILE A 322 -16.41 -0.29 -5.76
C ILE A 322 -16.78 -1.64 -5.14
N ALA A 323 -17.76 -2.33 -5.72
CA ALA A 323 -18.16 -3.65 -5.24
C ALA A 323 -16.95 -4.60 -5.27
N THR A 324 -16.68 -5.29 -4.16
CA THR A 324 -15.46 -6.07 -3.96
C THR A 324 -15.24 -7.06 -5.12
N GLY A 325 -14.09 -6.95 -5.78
CA GLY A 325 -13.75 -7.77 -6.93
C GLY A 325 -13.35 -9.17 -6.51
N GLN A 326 -13.56 -10.13 -7.40
CA GLN A 326 -13.28 -11.53 -7.16
C GLN A 326 -11.80 -11.91 -7.40
N GLY A 327 -11.39 -13.01 -6.76
CA GLY A 327 -10.16 -13.70 -7.10
C GLY A 327 -10.41 -14.81 -8.13
N THR A 328 -9.49 -15.77 -8.21
CA THR A 328 -9.67 -16.99 -9.01
C THR A 328 -10.04 -18.19 -8.12
N GLY A 329 -10.44 -19.32 -8.73
CA GLY A 329 -10.81 -20.54 -8.01
C GLY A 329 -11.96 -20.31 -7.04
N ALA A 330 -11.85 -20.79 -5.79
CA ALA A 330 -12.88 -20.57 -4.76
C ALA A 330 -13.17 -19.08 -4.51
N ARG A 331 -12.15 -18.22 -4.64
CA ARG A 331 -12.28 -16.77 -4.44
C ARG A 331 -13.05 -16.06 -5.57
N TRP A 332 -13.39 -16.78 -6.63
CA TRP A 332 -14.36 -16.33 -7.64
C TRP A 332 -15.76 -16.11 -7.03
N PHE A 333 -16.16 -16.98 -6.09
CA PHE A 333 -17.49 -16.95 -5.46
C PHE A 333 -17.48 -16.34 -4.05
N MET A 334 -16.37 -16.51 -3.31
CA MET A 334 -16.31 -16.09 -1.90
C MET A 334 -16.51 -14.58 -1.68
N GLN A 335 -16.31 -13.74 -2.69
CA GLN A 335 -16.42 -12.28 -2.58
C GLN A 335 -17.84 -11.77 -2.83
N ASP A 336 -18.78 -12.63 -3.19
CA ASP A 336 -20.12 -12.22 -3.62
C ASP A 336 -20.96 -11.58 -2.52
N ASP A 337 -20.88 -12.12 -1.30
CA ASP A 337 -21.57 -11.55 -0.15
C ASP A 337 -20.99 -10.18 0.22
N TYR A 338 -19.67 -10.01 0.13
CA TYR A 338 -19.02 -8.72 0.35
C TYR A 338 -19.39 -7.69 -0.72
N ALA A 339 -19.38 -8.09 -1.99
CA ALA A 339 -19.86 -7.25 -3.09
C ALA A 339 -21.33 -6.84 -2.87
N GLN A 340 -22.17 -7.74 -2.36
CA GLN A 340 -23.55 -7.46 -2.01
C GLN A 340 -23.67 -6.43 -0.87
N GLU A 341 -22.89 -6.58 0.21
CA GLU A 341 -22.87 -5.60 1.31
C GLU A 341 -22.46 -4.21 0.82
N VAL A 342 -21.49 -4.12 -0.11
CA VAL A 342 -21.08 -2.84 -0.70
C VAL A 342 -22.23 -2.19 -1.49
N ARG A 343 -22.94 -2.96 -2.34
CA ARG A 343 -24.09 -2.45 -3.11
C ARG A 343 -25.20 -1.94 -2.20
N GLU A 344 -25.58 -2.74 -1.21
CA GLU A 344 -26.65 -2.41 -0.28
C GLU A 344 -26.30 -1.19 0.57
N LEU A 345 -25.06 -1.08 1.04
CA LEU A 345 -24.60 0.09 1.79
C LEU A 345 -24.56 1.34 0.90
N ALA A 346 -24.11 1.22 -0.35
CA ALA A 346 -24.14 2.32 -1.31
C ALA A 346 -25.58 2.84 -1.50
N GLN A 347 -26.54 1.93 -1.70
CA GLN A 347 -27.95 2.27 -1.83
C GLN A 347 -28.50 2.93 -0.56
N GLU A 348 -28.27 2.34 0.62
CA GLU A 348 -28.71 2.87 1.92
C GLU A 348 -28.19 4.29 2.15
N ARG A 349 -26.92 4.54 1.81
CA ARG A 349 -26.24 5.82 1.99
C ARG A 349 -26.44 6.78 0.81
N SER A 350 -27.20 6.40 -0.21
CA SER A 350 -27.37 7.18 -1.45
C SER A 350 -26.03 7.56 -2.12
N LEU A 351 -25.06 6.65 -2.07
CA LEU A 351 -23.74 6.78 -2.70
C LEU A 351 -23.71 6.08 -4.06
N PRO A 352 -22.91 6.55 -5.02
CA PRO A 352 -22.68 5.82 -6.26
C PRO A 352 -21.92 4.51 -5.98
N CYS A 353 -22.24 3.48 -6.76
CA CYS A 353 -21.56 2.19 -6.72
C CYS A 353 -21.09 1.81 -8.14
N PHE A 354 -19.79 1.55 -8.28
CA PHE A 354 -19.22 0.93 -9.46
C PHE A 354 -19.14 -0.59 -9.23
N ASP A 355 -20.02 -1.33 -9.89
CA ASP A 355 -20.18 -2.77 -9.66
C ASP A 355 -19.20 -3.61 -10.49
N LEU A 356 -17.92 -3.50 -10.15
CA LEU A 356 -16.86 -4.23 -10.84
C LEU A 356 -17.02 -5.75 -10.72
N ASN A 357 -17.53 -6.25 -9.58
CA ASN A 357 -17.82 -7.67 -9.39
C ASN A 357 -18.78 -8.21 -10.45
N HIS A 358 -19.90 -7.51 -10.69
CA HIS A 358 -20.87 -7.88 -11.72
C HIS A 358 -20.23 -7.81 -13.11
N ILE A 359 -19.56 -6.70 -13.44
CA ILE A 359 -18.92 -6.48 -14.74
C ILE A 359 -17.96 -7.62 -15.10
N ILE A 360 -17.07 -8.00 -14.18
CA ILE A 360 -16.11 -9.10 -14.44
C ILE A 360 -16.89 -10.41 -14.69
N LYS A 361 -17.95 -10.69 -13.93
CA LYS A 361 -18.73 -11.92 -14.10
C LYS A 361 -19.47 -11.98 -15.43
N THR A 362 -20.05 -10.86 -15.87
CA THR A 362 -20.89 -10.82 -17.08
C THR A 362 -20.07 -10.67 -18.35
N GLU A 363 -18.97 -9.91 -18.33
CA GLU A 363 -18.20 -9.63 -19.55
C GLU A 363 -17.05 -10.62 -19.79
N LEU A 364 -16.39 -11.08 -18.72
CA LEU A 364 -15.24 -12.00 -18.84
C LEU A 364 -15.65 -13.44 -18.53
N GLY A 365 -16.41 -13.65 -17.46
CA GLY A 365 -16.60 -14.99 -16.90
C GLY A 365 -15.31 -15.57 -16.32
N PRO A 366 -15.36 -16.75 -15.68
CA PRO A 366 -14.24 -17.28 -14.89
C PRO A 366 -13.01 -17.59 -15.75
N GLU A 367 -13.19 -18.13 -16.96
CA GLU A 367 -12.08 -18.56 -17.82
C GLU A 367 -11.27 -17.37 -18.36
N LYS A 368 -11.94 -16.37 -18.95
CA LYS A 368 -11.24 -15.19 -19.50
C LYS A 368 -10.64 -14.33 -18.40
N TYR A 369 -11.24 -14.31 -17.21
CA TYR A 369 -10.67 -13.56 -16.10
C TYR A 369 -9.31 -14.09 -15.67
N LEU A 370 -9.00 -15.38 -15.86
CA LEU A 370 -7.66 -15.91 -15.55
C LEU A 370 -6.55 -15.17 -16.30
N ALA A 371 -6.80 -14.75 -17.55
CA ALA A 371 -5.83 -13.98 -18.34
C ALA A 371 -5.60 -12.55 -17.78
N CYS A 372 -6.50 -12.05 -16.93
CA CYS A 372 -6.38 -10.75 -16.26
C CYS A 372 -5.63 -10.84 -14.91
N MET A 373 -5.28 -12.04 -14.46
CA MET A 373 -4.75 -12.28 -13.12
C MET A 373 -3.29 -12.72 -13.17
N ALA A 374 -2.46 -12.16 -12.28
CA ALA A 374 -1.08 -12.61 -12.07
C ALA A 374 -1.00 -13.80 -11.10
N ASP A 375 -1.93 -13.84 -10.15
CA ASP A 375 -2.08 -14.92 -9.18
C ASP A 375 -3.57 -15.09 -8.80
N THR A 376 -3.87 -15.76 -7.69
CA THR A 376 -5.27 -16.00 -7.27
C THR A 376 -6.03 -14.77 -6.77
N ALA A 377 -5.34 -13.64 -6.57
CA ALA A 377 -5.81 -12.42 -5.94
C ALA A 377 -5.55 -11.15 -6.73
N HIS A 378 -4.37 -11.04 -7.33
CA HIS A 378 -3.89 -9.79 -7.89
C HIS A 378 -4.01 -9.80 -9.42
N PRO A 379 -4.64 -8.76 -9.99
CA PRO A 379 -4.63 -8.54 -11.42
C PRO A 379 -3.21 -8.34 -11.96
N ASN A 380 -2.95 -8.81 -13.18
CA ASN A 380 -1.76 -8.43 -13.94
C ASN A 380 -1.99 -7.08 -14.65
N SER A 381 -1.05 -6.64 -15.51
CA SER A 381 -1.20 -5.39 -16.26
C SER A 381 -2.47 -5.35 -17.12
N ALA A 382 -2.88 -6.46 -17.74
CA ALA A 382 -4.11 -6.52 -18.53
C ALA A 382 -5.36 -6.37 -17.66
N GLY A 383 -5.39 -7.01 -16.49
CA GLY A 383 -6.49 -6.85 -15.54
C GLY A 383 -6.59 -5.42 -14.99
N HIS A 384 -5.46 -4.79 -14.66
CA HIS A 384 -5.45 -3.39 -14.25
C HIS A 384 -5.95 -2.43 -15.34
N ARG A 385 -5.58 -2.66 -16.61
CA ARG A 385 -6.12 -1.90 -17.75
C ARG A 385 -7.63 -2.11 -17.90
N PHE A 386 -8.10 -3.35 -17.83
CA PHE A 386 -9.53 -3.67 -17.88
C PHE A 386 -10.32 -2.92 -16.80
N ILE A 387 -9.84 -2.92 -15.56
CA ILE A 387 -10.47 -2.21 -14.44
C ILE A 387 -10.53 -0.69 -14.73
N ALA A 388 -9.41 -0.12 -15.16
CA ALA A 388 -9.33 1.31 -15.48
C ALA A 388 -10.23 1.69 -16.66
N ASP A 389 -10.33 0.84 -17.68
CA ASP A 389 -11.25 1.02 -18.82
C ASP A 389 -12.69 1.07 -18.36
N LYS A 390 -13.12 0.08 -17.58
CA LYS A 390 -14.51 -0.02 -17.12
C LYS A 390 -14.87 1.10 -16.16
N LEU A 391 -13.94 1.51 -15.31
CA LEU A 391 -14.14 2.66 -14.43
C LEU A 391 -14.21 3.97 -15.24
N ALA A 392 -13.36 4.16 -16.25
CA ALA A 392 -13.45 5.32 -17.13
C ALA A 392 -14.79 5.37 -17.90
N GLU A 393 -15.20 4.24 -18.49
CA GLU A 393 -16.50 4.09 -19.16
C GLU A 393 -17.67 4.46 -18.23
N PHE A 394 -17.63 3.96 -16.99
CA PHE A 394 -18.61 4.29 -15.97
C PHE A 394 -18.65 5.79 -15.68
N LEU A 395 -17.50 6.43 -15.41
CA LEU A 395 -17.46 7.86 -15.09
C LEU A 395 -17.92 8.75 -16.26
N ILE A 396 -17.53 8.42 -17.48
CA ILE A 396 -17.95 9.12 -18.72
C ILE A 396 -19.47 9.01 -18.90
N ALA A 397 -20.02 7.81 -18.76
CA ALA A 397 -21.46 7.57 -18.87
C ALA A 397 -22.25 8.32 -17.78
N GLN A 398 -21.79 8.26 -16.53
CA GLN A 398 -22.44 8.96 -15.41
C GLN A 398 -22.38 10.49 -15.58
N ALA A 399 -21.31 11.04 -16.16
CA ALA A 399 -21.22 12.45 -16.47
C ALA A 399 -22.11 12.88 -17.67
N GLY A 400 -22.72 11.92 -18.38
CA GLY A 400 -23.49 12.18 -19.60
C GLY A 400 -22.62 12.85 -20.67
N ILE A 401 -21.38 12.38 -20.80
CA ILE A 401 -20.43 12.81 -21.84
C ILE A 401 -20.61 11.87 -23.03
N THR A 402 -20.86 12.44 -24.21
CA THR A 402 -21.12 11.70 -25.45
C THR A 402 -19.93 11.68 -26.40
N ASP A 403 -18.78 12.20 -25.96
CA ASP A 403 -17.55 12.17 -26.73
C ASP A 403 -17.19 10.71 -27.05
N PRO A 404 -16.89 10.36 -28.31
CA PRO A 404 -16.58 8.98 -28.67
C PRO A 404 -15.34 8.49 -27.90
N LYS A 405 -15.38 7.24 -27.44
CA LYS A 405 -14.20 6.59 -26.86
C LYS A 405 -13.04 6.70 -27.86
N PRO A 406 -11.88 7.23 -27.46
CA PRO A 406 -10.71 7.21 -28.32
C PRO A 406 -10.46 5.78 -28.79
N ALA A 407 -10.06 5.62 -30.04
CA ALA A 407 -9.47 4.35 -30.45
C ALA A 407 -8.33 4.05 -29.47
N GLU A 408 -8.31 2.83 -28.93
CA GLU A 408 -7.12 2.43 -28.18
C GLU A 408 -5.92 2.66 -29.08
N PRO A 409 -4.82 3.25 -28.56
CA PRO A 409 -3.57 3.24 -29.29
C PRO A 409 -3.35 1.80 -29.73
N ALA A 410 -3.13 1.58 -31.02
CA ALA A 410 -2.73 0.27 -31.50
C ALA A 410 -1.66 -0.23 -30.53
N PRO A 411 -1.78 -1.43 -29.94
CA PRO A 411 -0.77 -1.94 -29.02
C PRO A 411 0.55 -1.67 -29.70
N ALA A 412 1.42 -0.88 -29.07
CA ALA A 412 2.69 -0.50 -29.66
C ALA A 412 3.25 -1.81 -30.21
N THR A 413 3.29 -1.94 -31.54
CA THR A 413 3.58 -3.23 -32.15
C THR A 413 4.96 -3.55 -31.67
N ALA A 414 5.05 -4.46 -30.69
CA ALA A 414 6.29 -5.13 -30.39
C ALA A 414 6.76 -5.55 -31.77
N ALA A 415 7.95 -5.07 -32.17
CA ALA A 415 8.51 -5.45 -33.46
C ALA A 415 8.31 -6.96 -33.59
N PRO A 416 7.73 -7.44 -34.72
CA PRO A 416 7.46 -8.86 -34.87
C PRO A 416 8.70 -9.61 -34.42
N PRO A 417 8.56 -10.61 -33.52
CA PRO A 417 9.70 -11.28 -32.96
C PRO A 417 10.62 -11.68 -34.11
N PRO A 418 11.92 -11.32 -34.05
CA PRO A 418 12.85 -11.63 -35.13
C PRO A 418 12.76 -13.13 -35.43
N ALA A 419 12.88 -13.52 -36.70
CA ALA A 419 12.70 -14.92 -37.08
C ALA A 419 13.59 -15.86 -36.20
N PRO A 420 13.15 -17.10 -35.92
CA PRO A 420 13.99 -18.07 -35.22
C PRO A 420 15.38 -18.15 -35.85
N GLY A 421 16.44 -18.20 -35.03
CA GLY A 421 17.81 -18.24 -35.54
C GLY A 421 18.50 -16.88 -35.69
N GLN A 422 17.79 -15.76 -35.53
CA GLN A 422 18.36 -14.42 -35.69
C GLN A 422 19.06 -13.91 -34.43
N PRO A 423 20.10 -13.06 -34.56
CA PRO A 423 20.78 -12.46 -33.42
C PRO A 423 19.82 -11.58 -32.59
N GLN A 424 19.93 -11.67 -31.27
CA GLN A 424 19.26 -10.77 -30.31
C GLN A 424 20.29 -9.85 -29.68
N ARG A 425 19.91 -8.58 -29.48
CA ARG A 425 20.77 -7.57 -28.84
C ARG A 425 19.96 -6.66 -27.94
N TRP A 426 20.54 -6.28 -26.81
CA TRP A 426 19.97 -5.34 -25.85
C TRP A 426 21.05 -4.37 -25.41
N ASP A 427 20.88 -3.10 -25.79
CA ASP A 427 21.66 -1.93 -25.36
C ASP A 427 21.07 -1.23 -24.13
N PHE A 428 19.89 -1.72 -23.68
CA PHE A 428 19.12 -1.21 -22.55
C PHE A 428 18.68 0.27 -22.65
N GLU A 429 18.84 0.92 -23.81
CA GLU A 429 18.39 2.30 -24.04
C GLU A 429 16.85 2.41 -24.04
N ALA A 430 16.19 1.35 -24.51
CA ALA A 430 14.75 1.14 -24.42
C ALA A 430 14.47 -0.18 -23.69
N PRO A 431 14.32 -0.19 -22.35
CA PRO A 431 14.24 -1.42 -21.55
C PRO A 431 12.94 -2.23 -21.72
N ALA A 432 12.22 -2.04 -22.81
CA ALA A 432 10.94 -2.69 -23.07
C ALA A 432 11.08 -4.22 -23.03
N GLY A 433 10.16 -4.86 -22.29
CA GLY A 433 10.08 -6.32 -22.20
C GLY A 433 11.01 -6.98 -21.18
N TRP A 434 11.87 -6.21 -20.50
CA TRP A 434 12.66 -6.70 -19.37
C TRP A 434 11.85 -6.69 -18.08
N SER A 435 11.99 -7.74 -17.27
CA SER A 435 11.40 -7.85 -15.92
C SER A 435 12.52 -7.86 -14.89
N LEU A 436 12.46 -6.92 -13.94
CA LEU A 436 13.44 -6.78 -12.88
C LEU A 436 12.85 -7.29 -11.56
N ASP A 437 13.58 -8.18 -10.89
CA ASP A 437 13.16 -8.76 -9.61
C ASP A 437 14.12 -8.32 -8.49
N ASN A 438 13.54 -8.04 -7.33
CA ASN A 438 14.26 -7.69 -6.11
C ASN A 438 15.13 -6.44 -6.30
N ALA A 439 16.42 -6.49 -5.99
CA ALA A 439 17.33 -5.35 -6.06
C ALA A 439 17.96 -5.20 -7.45
N ALA A 440 17.14 -5.29 -8.49
CA ALA A 440 17.53 -5.08 -9.88
C ALA A 440 16.93 -3.76 -10.37
N GLU A 441 17.73 -2.92 -11.04
CA GLU A 441 17.28 -1.63 -11.59
C GLU A 441 17.96 -1.34 -12.93
N PHE A 442 17.34 -0.47 -13.75
CA PHE A 442 18.05 0.18 -14.83
C PHE A 442 18.83 1.37 -14.26
N SER A 443 20.11 1.46 -14.58
CA SER A 443 21.00 2.46 -14.02
C SER A 443 21.77 3.19 -15.10
N SER A 444 21.88 4.51 -14.96
CA SER A 444 22.78 5.35 -15.74
C SER A 444 24.10 5.63 -15.02
N GLN A 445 24.28 5.12 -13.78
CA GLN A 445 25.46 5.40 -12.96
C GLN A 445 26.73 4.85 -13.59
N GLU A 446 26.65 3.61 -14.09
CA GLU A 446 27.74 2.90 -14.75
C GLU A 446 27.16 2.25 -16.00
N CYS A 447 27.38 2.86 -17.17
CA CYS A 447 26.94 2.34 -18.46
C CYS A 447 28.05 2.52 -19.50
N LYS A 448 28.35 1.45 -20.24
CA LYS A 448 29.39 1.45 -21.28
C LYS A 448 28.93 2.19 -22.53
N SER A 449 27.65 2.03 -22.87
CA SER A 449 26.96 2.68 -23.98
C SER A 449 26.77 4.19 -23.75
N GLY A 450 26.89 4.67 -22.51
CA GLY A 450 26.72 6.07 -22.13
C GLY A 450 25.27 6.48 -21.87
N LYS A 451 24.33 5.53 -21.81
CA LYS A 451 22.91 5.81 -21.50
C LYS A 451 22.38 4.99 -20.32
N THR A 452 22.25 3.66 -20.48
CA THR A 452 21.58 2.79 -19.50
C THR A 452 22.22 1.40 -19.47
N ALA A 453 22.35 0.82 -18.28
CA ALA A 453 22.75 -0.57 -18.05
C ALA A 453 21.78 -1.25 -17.07
N VAL A 454 21.77 -2.59 -17.03
CA VAL A 454 21.08 -3.33 -15.97
C VAL A 454 22.01 -3.48 -14.78
N LYS A 455 21.59 -2.98 -13.62
CA LYS A 455 22.29 -3.13 -12.35
C LYS A 455 21.59 -4.19 -11.50
N LEU A 456 22.36 -5.16 -11.02
CA LEU A 456 21.93 -6.06 -9.95
C LEU A 456 22.73 -5.73 -8.68
N SER A 457 22.02 -5.45 -7.59
CA SER A 457 22.61 -5.15 -6.28
C SER A 457 22.25 -6.22 -5.27
N MET A 458 23.17 -6.50 -4.35
CA MET A 458 22.91 -7.35 -3.18
C MET A 458 23.57 -6.82 -1.92
N ALA A 459 22.78 -6.73 -0.85
CA ALA A 459 23.26 -6.40 0.49
C ALA A 459 23.61 -7.67 1.28
N ALA A 460 24.51 -7.53 2.26
CA ALA A 460 24.86 -8.61 3.18
C ALA A 460 23.59 -9.16 3.88
N GLY A 461 23.40 -10.48 3.84
CA GLY A 461 22.26 -11.14 4.46
C GLY A 461 20.94 -11.06 3.67
N ALA A 462 20.97 -10.69 2.39
CA ALA A 462 19.80 -10.71 1.52
C ALA A 462 19.16 -12.11 1.46
N LYS A 463 17.83 -12.14 1.64
CA LYS A 463 17.04 -13.38 1.76
C LYS A 463 16.63 -13.97 0.41
N ASP A 464 16.78 -13.22 -0.67
CA ASP A 464 16.38 -13.61 -2.02
C ASP A 464 17.43 -13.25 -3.08
N TYR A 465 17.31 -13.80 -4.29
CA TYR A 465 18.20 -13.54 -5.44
C TYR A 465 17.89 -12.18 -6.08
N SER A 466 18.88 -11.49 -6.66
CA SER A 466 18.60 -10.36 -7.58
C SER A 466 18.61 -10.87 -9.02
N ARG A 467 17.60 -10.52 -9.82
CA ARG A 467 17.44 -11.07 -11.18
C ARG A 467 16.92 -10.03 -12.15
N ALA A 468 17.37 -10.14 -13.40
CA ALA A 468 16.74 -9.44 -14.52
C ALA A 468 16.47 -10.44 -15.64
N TRP A 469 15.24 -10.45 -16.13
CA TRP A 469 14.77 -11.32 -17.20
C TRP A 469 14.57 -10.52 -18.48
N GLY A 470 15.21 -10.94 -19.56
CA GLY A 470 14.97 -10.39 -20.89
C GLY A 470 13.59 -10.78 -21.44
N PRO A 471 13.18 -10.12 -22.55
CA PRO A 471 11.99 -10.52 -23.29
C PRO A 471 12.16 -11.92 -23.88
N ALA A 472 11.03 -12.58 -24.16
CA ALA A 472 11.02 -13.82 -24.91
C ALA A 472 11.44 -13.57 -26.37
N PHE A 473 12.34 -14.40 -26.88
CA PHE A 473 12.74 -14.41 -28.28
C PHE A 473 12.64 -15.83 -28.85
N PRO A 474 12.25 -15.99 -30.11
CA PRO A 474 12.14 -17.30 -30.72
C PRO A 474 13.53 -17.91 -30.94
N VAL A 475 13.63 -19.22 -30.78
CA VAL A 475 14.87 -19.97 -30.99
C VAL A 475 14.67 -21.08 -32.00
N GLN A 476 15.74 -21.45 -32.68
CA GLN A 476 15.77 -22.57 -33.60
C GLN A 476 16.29 -23.82 -32.85
N PRO A 477 15.51 -24.92 -32.75
CA PRO A 477 15.96 -26.17 -32.16
C PRO A 477 17.28 -26.66 -32.78
N GLY A 478 18.23 -27.09 -31.95
CA GLY A 478 19.55 -27.59 -32.37
C GLY A 478 20.55 -26.49 -32.80
N GLN A 479 20.12 -25.24 -32.92
CA GLN A 479 21.02 -24.13 -33.25
C GLN A 479 21.94 -23.82 -32.06
N ARG A 480 23.21 -23.55 -32.35
CA ARG A 480 24.18 -23.05 -31.38
C ARG A 480 24.17 -21.53 -31.35
N TYR A 481 24.31 -20.98 -30.16
CA TYR A 481 24.44 -19.55 -29.94
C TYR A 481 25.64 -19.23 -29.07
N ARG A 482 26.28 -18.11 -29.36
CA ARG A 482 27.19 -17.42 -28.47
C ARG A 482 26.42 -16.31 -27.74
N VAL A 483 26.45 -16.35 -26.42
CA VAL A 483 25.90 -15.32 -25.55
C VAL A 483 27.06 -14.49 -25.03
N GLU A 484 27.02 -13.18 -25.21
CA GLU A 484 28.07 -12.25 -24.79
C GLU A 484 27.44 -10.96 -24.26
N GLY A 485 28.16 -10.21 -23.44
CA GLY A 485 27.72 -8.90 -22.96
C GLY A 485 28.84 -8.17 -22.24
N GLU A 486 28.74 -6.85 -22.15
CA GLU A 486 29.64 -6.03 -21.33
C GLU A 486 29.23 -6.17 -19.86
N VAL A 487 30.21 -6.41 -18.99
CA VAL A 487 30.02 -6.62 -17.56
C VAL A 487 31.02 -5.80 -16.76
N LEU A 488 30.51 -5.02 -15.80
CA LEU A 488 31.30 -4.32 -14.79
C LEU A 488 30.93 -4.87 -13.41
N ASN A 489 31.91 -5.45 -12.73
CA ASN A 489 31.67 -6.32 -11.58
C ASN A 489 32.33 -5.78 -10.30
N PHE A 490 31.52 -5.24 -9.38
CA PHE A 490 31.94 -4.75 -8.07
C PHE A 490 31.51 -5.67 -6.91
N LEU A 491 31.30 -6.95 -7.21
CA LEU A 491 30.92 -7.93 -6.18
C LEU A 491 32.13 -8.24 -5.29
N GLN A 492 31.92 -8.21 -3.97
CA GLN A 492 32.94 -8.44 -2.94
C GLN A 492 33.08 -9.94 -2.64
N ASP A 493 31.95 -10.65 -2.58
CA ASP A 493 31.87 -12.05 -2.21
C ASP A 493 30.82 -12.74 -3.11
N SER A 494 31.09 -13.96 -3.57
CA SER A 494 30.22 -14.80 -4.45
C SER A 494 30.27 -14.52 -5.98
N SER A 495 29.33 -15.13 -6.71
CA SER A 495 29.26 -15.27 -8.17
C SER A 495 27.97 -14.69 -8.75
N TYR A 496 28.07 -14.13 -9.96
CA TYR A 496 26.92 -13.87 -10.83
C TYR A 496 26.87 -14.92 -11.94
N ARG A 497 25.72 -15.09 -12.58
CA ARG A 497 25.56 -15.99 -13.72
C ARG A 497 24.63 -15.39 -14.77
N VAL A 498 24.96 -15.63 -16.03
CA VAL A 498 24.08 -15.37 -17.16
C VAL A 498 23.59 -16.71 -17.70
N TYR A 499 22.28 -16.84 -17.84
CA TYR A 499 21.62 -18.03 -18.37
C TYR A 499 20.78 -17.67 -19.59
N VAL A 500 20.55 -18.66 -20.45
CA VAL A 500 19.45 -18.67 -21.40
C VAL A 500 18.45 -19.72 -20.93
N CYS A 501 17.22 -19.28 -20.64
CA CYS A 501 16.11 -20.12 -20.21
C CYS A 501 15.25 -20.47 -21.41
N THR A 502 15.11 -21.75 -21.76
CA THR A 502 14.37 -22.21 -22.94
C THR A 502 12.99 -22.74 -22.56
N TYR A 503 12.01 -22.50 -23.43
CA TYR A 503 10.60 -22.83 -23.20
C TYR A 503 10.03 -23.63 -24.37
N ALA A 504 9.11 -24.55 -24.07
CA ALA A 504 8.39 -25.32 -25.10
C ALA A 504 7.27 -24.52 -25.79
N THR A 505 6.98 -23.31 -25.33
CA THR A 505 5.96 -22.38 -25.85
C THR A 505 6.62 -21.24 -26.62
N ALA A 506 5.91 -20.67 -27.58
CA ALA A 506 6.42 -19.56 -28.39
C ALA A 506 6.47 -18.22 -27.63
N ASP A 507 5.69 -18.06 -26.56
CA ASP A 507 5.56 -16.81 -25.79
C ASP A 507 6.50 -16.74 -24.57
N GLY A 508 7.32 -17.76 -24.34
CA GLY A 508 8.30 -17.80 -23.25
C GLY A 508 7.66 -18.00 -21.87
N THR A 509 6.54 -18.71 -21.80
CA THR A 509 5.80 -19.02 -20.57
C THR A 509 5.83 -20.51 -20.22
N GLY A 510 5.60 -20.84 -18.93
CA GLY A 510 5.59 -22.22 -18.44
C GLY A 510 6.95 -22.72 -17.92
N PRO A 511 7.10 -24.05 -17.73
CA PRO A 511 8.36 -24.65 -17.28
C PRO A 511 9.50 -24.37 -18.27
N TYR A 512 10.70 -24.15 -17.76
CA TYR A 512 11.88 -23.84 -18.57
C TYR A 512 13.10 -24.65 -18.15
N GLU A 513 14.03 -24.81 -19.09
CA GLU A 513 15.37 -25.36 -18.88
C GLU A 513 16.40 -24.23 -18.84
N MET A 514 17.34 -24.26 -17.90
CA MET A 514 18.38 -23.22 -17.76
C MET A 514 19.70 -23.67 -18.38
N LEU A 515 20.14 -22.97 -19.41
CA LEU A 515 21.44 -23.17 -20.05
C LEU A 515 22.42 -22.12 -19.51
N ALA A 516 23.44 -22.55 -18.78
CA ALA A 516 24.45 -21.64 -18.26
C ALA A 516 25.36 -21.12 -19.38
N CYS A 517 25.50 -19.80 -19.50
CA CYS A 517 26.30 -19.17 -20.54
C CYS A 517 27.70 -18.84 -20.02
N PHE A 518 27.80 -17.88 -19.09
CA PHE A 518 29.07 -17.46 -18.48
C PHE A 518 28.85 -16.93 -17.07
N LYS A 519 29.94 -16.85 -16.30
CA LYS A 519 29.97 -16.44 -14.89
C LYS A 519 31.38 -16.05 -14.46
N ASP A 520 31.51 -15.48 -13.27
CA ASP A 520 32.75 -15.44 -12.48
C ASP A 520 33.97 -14.75 -13.13
N ILE A 521 33.79 -13.64 -13.86
CA ILE A 521 34.94 -12.87 -14.41
C ILE A 521 35.80 -12.11 -13.38
N GLY A 522 35.57 -12.32 -12.08
CA GLY A 522 36.26 -11.63 -11.00
C GLY A 522 35.83 -10.17 -10.80
N HIS A 523 36.19 -9.60 -9.65
CA HIS A 523 36.00 -8.17 -9.37
C HIS A 523 36.84 -7.34 -10.36
N SER A 524 36.22 -6.38 -11.04
CA SER A 524 36.88 -5.56 -12.06
C SER A 524 36.36 -4.13 -12.03
N ASN A 525 37.28 -3.17 -11.99
CA ASN A 525 36.98 -1.74 -12.16
C ASN A 525 36.94 -1.32 -13.64
N ALA A 526 36.98 -2.30 -14.56
CA ALA A 526 36.87 -2.08 -16.00
C ALA A 526 35.78 -2.99 -16.58
N TRP A 527 35.10 -2.50 -17.62
CA TRP A 527 34.17 -3.29 -18.42
C TRP A 527 34.90 -4.41 -19.13
N LEU A 528 34.37 -5.62 -18.97
CA LEU A 528 34.86 -6.84 -19.61
C LEU A 528 33.73 -7.42 -20.47
N ARG A 529 34.08 -8.10 -21.58
CA ARG A 529 33.11 -8.71 -22.49
C ARG A 529 33.16 -10.24 -22.45
N PRO A 530 32.70 -10.91 -21.37
CA PRO A 530 32.62 -12.36 -21.35
C PRO A 530 31.68 -12.90 -22.42
N SER A 531 31.94 -14.15 -22.82
CA SER A 531 31.03 -14.90 -23.69
C SER A 531 30.95 -16.37 -23.28
N GLY A 532 29.86 -17.01 -23.68
CA GLY A 532 29.58 -18.42 -23.44
C GLY A 532 28.77 -19.02 -24.58
N LYS A 533 28.88 -20.33 -24.79
CA LYS A 533 28.19 -21.04 -25.87
C LYS A 533 27.09 -21.93 -25.31
N ILE A 534 25.96 -21.98 -26.01
CA ILE A 534 24.82 -22.84 -25.69
C ILE A 534 24.30 -23.50 -26.97
N GLU A 535 23.62 -24.64 -26.80
CA GLU A 535 22.91 -25.34 -27.87
C GLU A 535 21.43 -25.45 -27.48
N ILE A 536 20.52 -25.09 -28.38
CA ILE A 536 19.09 -25.02 -28.09
C ILE A 536 18.48 -26.43 -28.10
N PRO A 537 17.79 -26.87 -27.01
CA PRO A 537 17.14 -28.17 -26.94
C PRO A 537 16.08 -28.38 -28.03
N ALA A 538 15.86 -29.62 -28.45
CA ALA A 538 14.93 -29.98 -29.52
C ALA A 538 13.48 -29.52 -29.25
N ALA A 539 13.07 -29.46 -27.98
CA ALA A 539 11.70 -29.09 -27.58
C ALA A 539 11.49 -27.57 -27.42
N ALA A 540 12.54 -26.75 -27.55
CA ALA A 540 12.45 -25.32 -27.29
C ALA A 540 11.90 -24.54 -28.50
N GLN A 541 10.88 -23.71 -28.26
CA GLN A 541 10.32 -22.80 -29.27
C GLN A 541 10.76 -21.34 -29.02
N SER A 542 10.99 -20.98 -27.76
CA SER A 542 11.48 -19.65 -27.37
C SER A 542 12.50 -19.73 -26.24
N ALA A 543 13.17 -18.62 -25.99
CA ALA A 543 14.06 -18.46 -24.85
C ALA A 543 14.03 -17.05 -24.26
N ARG A 544 14.57 -16.90 -23.05
CA ARG A 544 14.79 -15.63 -22.35
C ARG A 544 16.20 -15.60 -21.79
N VAL A 545 16.85 -14.44 -21.80
CA VAL A 545 18.10 -14.28 -21.04
C VAL A 545 17.76 -13.99 -19.58
N LEU A 546 18.46 -14.64 -18.66
CA LEU A 546 18.38 -14.41 -17.22
C LEU A 546 19.74 -13.94 -16.71
N LEU A 547 19.78 -12.71 -16.22
CA LEU A 547 20.88 -12.19 -15.42
C LEU A 547 20.58 -12.51 -13.96
N TRP A 548 21.49 -13.21 -13.29
CA TRP A 548 21.22 -13.79 -11.98
C TRP A 548 22.34 -13.51 -10.99
N LEU A 549 21.95 -13.08 -9.79
CA LEU A 549 22.85 -12.82 -8.67
C LEU A 549 22.45 -13.68 -7.47
N SER A 550 23.42 -14.44 -6.94
CA SER A 550 23.17 -15.45 -5.91
C SER A 550 22.81 -14.86 -4.54
N LYS A 551 22.02 -15.60 -3.74
CA LYS A 551 21.85 -15.34 -2.31
C LYS A 551 23.21 -15.37 -1.62
N GLY A 552 23.52 -14.34 -0.83
CA GLY A 552 24.82 -14.20 -0.14
C GLY A 552 25.88 -13.44 -0.94
N THR A 553 25.58 -12.98 -2.15
CA THR A 553 26.45 -12.02 -2.86
C THR A 553 26.39 -10.66 -2.17
N ARG A 554 27.49 -9.90 -2.20
CA ARG A 554 27.56 -8.52 -1.71
C ARG A 554 28.14 -7.60 -2.77
N GLY A 555 27.49 -6.47 -3.02
CA GLY A 555 27.93 -5.44 -3.97
C GLY A 555 27.03 -5.31 -5.19
N ASP A 556 27.54 -4.59 -6.19
CA ASP A 556 26.84 -4.26 -7.41
C ASP A 556 27.50 -4.92 -8.62
N ILE A 557 26.71 -5.26 -9.62
CA ILE A 557 27.18 -5.68 -10.93
C ILE A 557 26.30 -5.05 -12.01
N TYR A 558 26.93 -4.60 -13.09
CA TYR A 558 26.29 -3.93 -14.21
C TYR A 558 26.47 -4.75 -15.48
N PHE A 559 25.42 -4.82 -16.28
CA PHE A 559 25.39 -5.48 -17.58
C PHE A 559 24.95 -4.49 -18.65
N ASP A 560 25.69 -4.45 -19.76
CA ASP A 560 25.43 -3.59 -20.91
C ASP A 560 25.70 -4.36 -22.22
N ASP A 561 25.19 -3.89 -23.35
CA ASP A 561 25.41 -4.45 -24.70
C ASP A 561 25.32 -6.00 -24.79
N LEU A 562 24.27 -6.57 -24.19
CA LEU A 562 24.04 -8.01 -24.13
C LEU A 562 23.57 -8.53 -25.50
N ALA A 563 24.13 -9.65 -25.95
CA ALA A 563 23.79 -10.26 -27.23
C ALA A 563 23.71 -11.78 -27.16
N VAL A 564 22.79 -12.35 -27.95
CA VAL A 564 22.68 -13.77 -28.26
C VAL A 564 22.84 -13.92 -29.76
N LEU A 565 23.98 -14.44 -30.20
CA LEU A 565 24.38 -14.47 -31.61
C LEU A 565 24.38 -15.92 -32.11
N PRO A 566 23.77 -16.24 -33.26
CA PRO A 566 23.90 -17.57 -33.85
C PRO A 566 25.37 -17.84 -34.20
N GLU A 567 25.83 -19.07 -33.95
CA GLU A 567 27.15 -19.56 -34.37
C GLU A 567 27.12 -20.29 -35.71
#